data_AF-N4XAZ0-F1
#
_entry.id   AF-N4XAZ0-F1
#
_cell.length_a   1.000
_cell.length_b   1.000
_cell.length_c   1.000
_cell.angle_alpha   90.00
_cell.angle_beta   90.00
_cell.angle_gamma   90.00
#
_symmetry.space_group_name_H-M   'P 1'
#
loop_
_entity.id
_entity.type
_entity.pdbx_description
1 polymer ?
#
loop_
_entity_poly.entity_id
_entity_poly.type
_entity_poly.pdbx_seq_one_letter_code
_entity_poly.pdbx_strand_id
1 'polypeptide(L)'
;MSSKPSLQAAEDFLSFVNASPTPFHAVKSAKERLEKAGFKQIKERDSWAPTLQPGGKYYLTRNTSSIVAFAIGQKWKPGNPIAMIGAHTDSPCLRIKPVSKRQSDGFLQVACETYGGGLWHTWFDRDLSIAGRAMVRTKDGNIEQRLVKVDRPILRIPTLAIHLDRQENFQFNKETQLFPITGLVAAELNRQGKTEETKEETKDADAEGSFEPLAAPTARHHPYIVDIIAEEAGAEASDIVDFEMVLYDTQKSVIGGLNNELIFSPRLDNLMMTYCSVEGLIKSLSSPSALEKDSIIRLIACFDHEEIGSQTAQGADSNLLPAVIRRLSVLPASESNSDKSYDKVEADTATAFEQTLATSFLVSADMAHSVHPNYPAKYESQHRPEMNKGTVIKINANARYATNTPGIVLLQEAARRAKPASYNLSSTKEGVPLQLFVVRNDSSCGSTIGPMLSAAMGARTLDLGNPQLSMHSIRETGGAHDVEHAVNLFDSFFENYEELEKKIIVD
;
A
#
# COMPACT_ATOMS: atom_id res chain seq x y z
N MET A 1 31.99 -15.88 -18.74
CA MET A 1 30.55 -16.15 -18.55
C MET A 1 30.00 -14.98 -17.77
N SER A 2 29.07 -14.18 -18.33
CA SER A 2 28.42 -13.10 -17.57
C SER A 2 27.58 -13.74 -16.47
N SER A 3 27.74 -13.30 -15.21
CA SER A 3 26.88 -13.74 -14.12
C SER A 3 25.44 -13.36 -14.44
N LYS A 4 24.49 -14.30 -14.27
CA LYS A 4 23.07 -13.98 -14.46
C LYS A 4 22.66 -12.86 -13.49
N PRO A 5 21.81 -11.91 -13.92
CA PRO A 5 21.27 -10.90 -13.02
C PRO A 5 20.54 -11.55 -11.84
N SER A 6 20.58 -10.90 -10.68
CA SER A 6 19.89 -11.35 -9.48
C SER A 6 18.40 -11.08 -9.62
N LEU A 7 17.58 -12.03 -9.14
CA LEU A 7 16.13 -11.87 -9.00
C LEU A 7 15.69 -11.77 -7.54
N GLN A 8 16.65 -11.70 -6.60
CA GLN A 8 16.38 -11.75 -5.16
C GLN A 8 15.41 -10.66 -4.69
N ALA A 9 15.55 -9.43 -5.23
CA ALA A 9 14.66 -8.32 -4.88
C ALA A 9 13.22 -8.56 -5.38
N ALA A 10 13.07 -9.13 -6.58
CA ALA A 10 11.77 -9.50 -7.12
C ALA A 10 11.14 -10.64 -6.32
N GLU A 11 11.89 -11.71 -6.02
CA GLU A 11 11.42 -12.86 -5.24
C GLU A 11 10.97 -12.47 -3.82
N ASP A 12 11.71 -11.57 -3.17
CA ASP A 12 11.33 -11.05 -1.86
C ASP A 12 10.08 -10.15 -1.94
N PHE A 13 9.96 -9.32 -2.99
CA PHE A 13 8.71 -8.61 -3.28
C PHE A 13 7.53 -9.55 -3.52
N LEU A 14 7.71 -10.65 -4.26
CA LEU A 14 6.65 -11.64 -4.46
C LEU A 14 6.20 -12.26 -3.14
N SER A 15 7.12 -12.47 -2.20
CA SER A 15 6.80 -12.93 -0.85
C SER A 15 5.97 -11.90 -0.08
N PHE A 16 6.31 -10.61 -0.19
CA PHE A 16 5.55 -9.50 0.40
C PHE A 16 4.11 -9.41 -0.15
N VAL A 17 3.93 -9.37 -1.47
CA VAL A 17 2.59 -9.20 -2.09
C VAL A 17 1.68 -10.42 -1.90
N ASN A 18 2.25 -11.63 -1.87
CA ASN A 18 1.50 -12.87 -1.58
C ASN A 18 1.05 -12.96 -0.11
N ALA A 19 1.81 -12.35 0.81
CA ALA A 19 1.43 -12.21 2.22
C ALA A 19 0.42 -11.08 2.46
N SER A 20 0.22 -10.21 1.46
CA SER A 20 -0.52 -8.95 1.57
C SER A 20 -1.76 -8.90 0.66
N PRO A 21 -2.80 -9.73 0.88
CA PRO A 21 -4.04 -9.68 0.10
C PRO A 21 -4.89 -8.43 0.38
N THR A 22 -4.64 -7.71 1.47
CA THR A 22 -5.38 -6.50 1.89
C THR A 22 -4.44 -5.43 2.45
N PRO A 23 -4.88 -4.15 2.56
CA PRO A 23 -4.11 -3.09 3.21
C PRO A 23 -3.65 -3.46 4.63
N PHE A 24 -4.52 -4.14 5.40
CA PHE A 24 -4.19 -4.58 6.76
C PHE A 24 -3.02 -5.58 6.79
N HIS A 25 -2.98 -6.48 5.81
CA HIS A 25 -1.89 -7.44 5.67
C HIS A 25 -0.62 -6.78 5.14
N ALA A 26 -0.74 -5.82 4.20
CA ALA A 26 0.39 -5.03 3.73
C ALA A 26 1.08 -4.28 4.88
N VAL A 27 0.30 -3.64 5.76
CA VAL A 27 0.82 -2.99 6.97
C VAL A 27 1.46 -4.00 7.93
N LYS A 28 0.85 -5.18 8.14
CA LYS A 28 1.46 -6.25 8.94
C LYS A 28 2.83 -6.66 8.37
N SER A 29 2.91 -6.94 7.07
CA SER A 29 4.16 -7.34 6.42
C SER A 29 5.22 -6.23 6.45
N ALA A 30 4.83 -4.96 6.30
CA ALA A 30 5.74 -3.82 6.44
C ALA A 30 6.25 -3.69 7.89
N LYS A 31 5.35 -3.81 8.88
CA LYS A 31 5.70 -3.82 10.31
C LYS A 31 6.73 -4.91 10.63
N GLU A 32 6.49 -6.15 10.20
CA GLU A 32 7.40 -7.27 10.48
C GLU A 32 8.80 -7.03 9.93
N ARG A 33 8.90 -6.45 8.73
CA ARG A 33 10.18 -6.06 8.10
C ARG A 33 10.88 -4.95 8.88
N LEU A 34 10.14 -3.91 9.26
CA LEU A 34 10.66 -2.78 10.04
C LEU A 34 11.15 -3.24 11.42
N GLU A 35 10.39 -4.08 12.13
CA GLU A 35 10.77 -4.63 13.44
C GLU A 35 12.04 -5.49 13.35
N LYS A 36 12.17 -6.32 12.30
CA LYS A 36 13.39 -7.07 12.01
C LYS A 36 14.59 -6.14 11.76
N ALA A 37 14.37 -4.93 11.22
CA ALA A 37 15.38 -3.90 11.03
C ALA A 37 15.63 -3.01 12.28
N GLY A 38 15.00 -3.35 13.41
CA GLY A 38 15.20 -2.69 14.71
C GLY A 38 14.33 -1.44 14.93
N PHE A 39 13.28 -1.23 14.13
CA PHE A 39 12.30 -0.19 14.38
C PHE A 39 11.40 -0.55 15.56
N LYS A 40 11.02 0.45 16.36
CA LYS A 40 10.12 0.28 17.50
C LYS A 40 8.74 0.87 17.21
N GLN A 41 7.68 0.13 17.54
CA GLN A 41 6.33 0.67 17.44
C GLN A 41 6.12 1.77 18.48
N ILE A 42 5.57 2.90 18.05
CA ILE A 42 5.01 3.93 18.92
C ILE A 42 3.50 4.01 18.69
N LYS A 43 2.76 4.45 19.71
CA LYS A 43 1.32 4.66 19.59
C LYS A 43 1.06 6.13 19.30
N GLU A 44 0.14 6.37 18.38
CA GLU A 44 -0.21 7.74 17.99
C GLU A 44 -0.81 8.54 19.17
N ARG A 45 -1.56 7.86 20.04
CA ARG A 45 -2.24 8.45 21.22
C ARG A 45 -1.31 8.82 22.37
N ASP A 46 -0.09 8.27 22.40
CA ASP A 46 0.84 8.48 23.49
C ASP A 46 1.68 9.73 23.25
N SER A 47 2.18 10.34 24.33
CA SER A 47 3.26 11.33 24.21
C SER A 47 4.52 10.64 23.68
N TRP A 48 5.18 11.28 22.72
CA TRP A 48 6.39 10.73 22.06
C TRP A 48 7.69 11.20 22.71
N ALA A 49 7.64 12.29 23.49
CA ALA A 49 8.81 12.88 24.14
C ALA A 49 9.64 11.88 24.98
N PRO A 50 9.07 10.94 25.76
CA PRO A 50 9.88 10.00 26.53
C PRO A 50 10.48 8.87 25.68
N THR A 51 10.04 8.69 24.44
CA THR A 51 10.37 7.52 23.61
C THR A 51 11.27 7.86 22.43
N LEU A 52 11.04 9.00 21.77
CA LEU A 52 11.79 9.43 20.60
C LEU A 52 13.12 10.03 21.00
N GLN A 53 14.19 9.58 20.35
CA GLN A 53 15.57 9.95 20.63
C GLN A 53 16.30 10.11 19.29
N PRO A 54 17.21 11.11 19.13
CA PRO A 54 18.14 11.13 18.02
C PRO A 54 18.91 9.81 17.89
N GLY A 55 19.07 9.31 16.67
CA GLY A 55 19.60 7.97 16.38
C GLY A 55 18.58 6.82 16.47
N GLY A 56 17.33 7.10 16.89
CA GLY A 56 16.28 6.10 17.01
C GLY A 56 15.52 5.80 15.72
N LYS A 57 14.89 4.63 15.67
CA LYS A 57 14.07 4.12 14.54
C LYS A 57 12.67 3.74 15.04
N TYR A 58 11.63 4.30 14.44
CA TYR A 58 10.26 4.18 14.96
C TYR A 58 9.23 4.05 13.85
N TYR A 59 8.09 3.45 14.17
CA TYR A 59 6.94 3.43 13.27
C TYR A 59 5.63 3.50 14.06
N LEU A 60 4.57 3.99 13.40
CA LEU A 60 3.20 3.93 13.89
C LEU A 60 2.27 3.48 12.78
N THR A 61 1.07 3.04 13.16
CA THR A 61 0.00 2.71 12.23
C THR A 61 -1.26 3.47 12.59
N ARG A 62 -2.07 3.77 11.58
CA ARG A 62 -3.42 4.32 11.75
C ARG A 62 -4.42 3.43 11.03
N ASN A 63 -5.52 3.10 11.71
CA ASN A 63 -6.50 2.10 11.28
C ASN A 63 -5.91 0.70 10.98
N THR A 64 -4.64 0.46 11.28
CA THR A 64 -3.86 -0.72 10.84
C THR A 64 -3.79 -0.92 9.32
N SER A 65 -4.19 0.08 8.54
CA SER A 65 -4.12 0.07 7.07
C SER A 65 -3.18 1.13 6.50
N SER A 66 -2.82 2.15 7.28
CA SER A 66 -1.70 3.05 6.96
C SER A 66 -0.55 2.89 7.94
N ILE A 67 0.67 3.09 7.46
CA ILE A 67 1.91 3.00 8.24
C ILE A 67 2.83 4.19 7.95
N VAL A 68 3.39 4.77 9.00
CA VAL A 68 4.45 5.80 8.89
C VAL A 68 5.65 5.29 9.68
N ALA A 69 6.80 5.20 9.03
CA ALA A 69 8.04 4.77 9.65
C ALA A 69 9.14 5.79 9.41
N PHE A 70 9.96 6.05 10.41
CA PHE A 70 11.00 7.07 10.34
C PHE A 70 12.21 6.74 11.20
N ALA A 71 13.36 7.26 10.78
CA ALA A 71 14.63 7.18 11.50
C ALA A 71 15.19 8.59 11.71
N ILE A 72 15.59 8.88 12.94
CA ILE A 72 16.02 10.22 13.36
C ILE A 72 17.54 10.27 13.32
N GLY A 73 18.12 11.19 12.54
CA GLY A 73 19.57 11.43 12.55
C GLY A 73 20.08 11.85 13.93
N GLN A 74 21.29 11.43 14.32
CA GLN A 74 21.86 11.77 15.64
C GLN A 74 22.14 13.27 15.79
N LYS A 75 22.29 13.99 14.67
CA LYS A 75 22.50 15.44 14.63
C LYS A 75 21.21 16.23 14.34
N TRP A 76 20.05 15.58 14.43
CA TRP A 76 18.76 16.23 14.28
C TRP A 76 18.60 17.43 15.23
N LYS A 77 18.00 18.50 14.71
CA LYS A 77 17.58 19.68 15.46
C LYS A 77 16.22 20.15 14.93
N PRO A 78 15.38 20.81 15.75
CA PRO A 78 14.18 21.47 15.27
C PRO A 78 14.47 22.37 14.04
N GLY A 79 13.62 22.28 13.02
CA GLY A 79 13.77 23.02 11.76
C GLY A 79 14.61 22.32 10.68
N ASN A 80 15.32 21.23 11.01
CA ASN A 80 16.03 20.43 10.01
C ASN A 80 15.06 19.72 9.04
N PRO A 81 15.54 19.26 7.86
CA PRO A 81 14.65 18.71 6.84
C PRO A 81 14.34 17.23 7.03
N ILE A 82 13.22 16.80 6.45
CA ILE A 82 12.80 15.39 6.38
C ILE A 82 12.84 14.94 4.92
N ALA A 83 13.58 13.86 4.66
CA ALA A 83 13.53 13.12 3.41
C ALA A 83 12.35 12.15 3.48
N MET A 84 11.36 12.30 2.61
CA MET A 84 10.10 11.54 2.67
C MET A 84 9.86 10.73 1.41
N ILE A 85 9.35 9.51 1.56
CA ILE A 85 8.76 8.73 0.47
C ILE A 85 7.32 8.36 0.85
N GLY A 86 6.36 8.74 0.03
CA GLY A 86 4.96 8.37 0.16
C GLY A 86 4.58 7.25 -0.80
N ALA A 87 3.75 6.30 -0.40
CA ALA A 87 3.13 5.30 -1.29
C ALA A 87 1.71 4.95 -0.78
N HIS A 88 1.04 3.97 -1.37
CA HIS A 88 -0.22 3.45 -0.82
C HIS A 88 -0.29 1.92 -0.78
N THR A 89 -1.13 1.43 0.13
CA THR A 89 -1.26 0.04 0.58
C THR A 89 -2.50 -0.64 0.02
N ASP A 90 -3.44 0.14 -0.51
CA ASP A 90 -4.65 -0.35 -1.14
C ASP A 90 -4.51 -0.52 -2.65
N SER A 91 -5.43 -1.30 -3.19
CA SER A 91 -5.56 -1.60 -4.61
C SER A 91 -7.05 -1.80 -4.92
N PRO A 92 -7.48 -1.66 -6.18
CA PRO A 92 -8.87 -1.90 -6.54
C PRO A 92 -9.26 -3.35 -6.26
N CYS A 93 -10.39 -3.54 -5.59
CA CYS A 93 -10.86 -4.88 -5.20
C CYS A 93 -12.38 -4.95 -5.08
N LEU A 94 -12.89 -6.15 -4.83
CA LEU A 94 -14.29 -6.36 -4.44
C LEU A 94 -14.36 -6.53 -2.92
N ARG A 95 -15.15 -5.70 -2.23
CA ARG A 95 -15.37 -5.79 -0.79
C ARG A 95 -16.70 -6.49 -0.49
N ILE A 96 -16.77 -7.32 0.54
CA ILE A 96 -18.04 -7.94 0.96
C ILE A 96 -18.95 -6.85 1.53
N LYS A 97 -20.20 -6.76 1.06
CA LYS A 97 -21.18 -5.80 1.58
C LYS A 97 -21.56 -6.13 3.04
N PRO A 98 -21.94 -5.14 3.88
CA PRO A 98 -22.39 -5.39 5.25
C PRO A 98 -23.58 -6.35 5.39
N VAL A 99 -24.41 -6.49 4.36
CA VAL A 99 -25.45 -7.53 4.25
C VAL A 99 -25.26 -8.27 2.94
N SER A 100 -24.45 -9.34 2.98
CA SER A 100 -23.97 -10.01 1.77
C SER A 100 -24.72 -11.29 1.41
N LYS A 101 -25.54 -11.84 2.30
CA LYS A 101 -26.29 -13.07 2.02
C LYS A 101 -27.18 -12.90 0.78
N ARG A 102 -26.91 -13.68 -0.27
CA ARG A 102 -27.72 -13.76 -1.49
C ARG A 102 -27.89 -15.22 -1.91
N GLN A 103 -28.99 -15.49 -2.59
CA GLN A 103 -29.30 -16.81 -3.14
C GLN A 103 -30.08 -16.62 -4.44
N SER A 104 -29.71 -17.35 -5.48
CA SER A 104 -30.43 -17.39 -6.76
C SER A 104 -30.22 -18.76 -7.40
N ASP A 105 -31.28 -19.33 -7.99
CA ASP A 105 -31.20 -20.52 -8.85
C ASP A 105 -30.43 -21.71 -8.24
N GLY A 106 -30.57 -21.93 -6.92
CA GLY A 106 -29.89 -23.01 -6.20
C GLY A 106 -28.43 -22.73 -5.82
N PHE A 107 -27.91 -21.55 -6.14
CA PHE A 107 -26.59 -21.07 -5.72
C PHE A 107 -26.65 -20.17 -4.50
N LEU A 108 -25.67 -20.32 -3.63
CA LEU A 108 -25.34 -19.34 -2.59
C LEU A 108 -24.39 -18.31 -3.20
N GLN A 109 -24.71 -17.03 -3.02
CA GLN A 109 -23.91 -15.91 -3.50
C GLN A 109 -23.53 -14.97 -2.35
N VAL A 110 -22.44 -14.24 -2.55
CA VAL A 110 -21.99 -13.19 -1.63
C VAL A 110 -22.06 -11.85 -2.35
N ALA A 111 -22.91 -10.94 -1.89
CA ALA A 111 -22.95 -9.60 -2.44
C ALA A 111 -21.66 -8.83 -2.10
N CYS A 112 -21.06 -8.23 -3.12
CA CYS A 112 -19.85 -7.44 -3.00
C CYS A 112 -20.03 -6.04 -3.62
N GLU A 113 -19.22 -5.09 -3.18
CA GLU A 113 -19.13 -3.74 -3.74
C GLU A 113 -17.78 -3.54 -4.43
N THR A 114 -17.76 -2.68 -5.44
CA THR A 114 -16.52 -2.29 -6.13
C THR A 114 -15.79 -1.22 -5.33
N TYR A 115 -14.53 -1.47 -5.02
CA TYR A 115 -13.63 -0.52 -4.37
C TYR A 115 -12.55 -0.07 -5.37
N GLY A 116 -12.43 1.24 -5.59
CA GLY A 116 -11.46 1.81 -6.53
C GLY A 116 -11.84 1.66 -8.02
N GLY A 117 -10.87 1.94 -8.90
CA GLY A 117 -11.03 1.99 -10.36
C GLY A 117 -10.76 0.68 -11.09
N GLY A 118 -11.21 -0.47 -10.57
CA GLY A 118 -10.82 -1.81 -11.06
C GLY A 118 -11.23 -2.14 -12.50
N LEU A 119 -10.39 -2.93 -13.18
CA LEU A 119 -10.74 -3.60 -14.44
C LEU A 119 -11.59 -4.84 -14.16
N TRP A 120 -12.86 -4.63 -13.81
CA TRP A 120 -13.75 -5.64 -13.24
C TRP A 120 -13.97 -6.90 -14.11
N HIS A 121 -13.81 -6.80 -15.43
CA HIS A 121 -13.88 -7.98 -16.31
C HIS A 121 -12.79 -9.02 -16.00
N THR A 122 -11.63 -8.58 -15.46
CA THR A 122 -10.51 -9.48 -15.14
C THR A 122 -10.77 -10.36 -13.92
N TRP A 123 -11.76 -10.01 -13.10
CA TRP A 123 -12.17 -10.73 -11.89
C TRP A 123 -13.06 -11.95 -12.18
N PHE A 124 -13.62 -12.04 -13.38
CA PHE A 124 -14.39 -13.19 -13.81
C PHE A 124 -13.50 -14.41 -14.01
N ASP A 125 -14.05 -15.59 -13.74
CA ASP A 125 -13.41 -16.89 -13.90
C ASP A 125 -12.09 -17.09 -13.15
N ARG A 126 -11.91 -16.30 -12.08
CA ARG A 126 -10.80 -16.43 -11.13
C ARG A 126 -11.20 -17.30 -9.94
N ASP A 127 -10.19 -17.99 -9.41
CA ASP A 127 -10.31 -18.75 -8.17
C ASP A 127 -10.07 -17.77 -7.00
N LEU A 128 -11.17 -17.29 -6.43
CA LEU A 128 -11.16 -16.22 -5.44
C LEU A 128 -11.31 -16.76 -4.02
N SER A 129 -10.76 -16.01 -3.07
CA SER A 129 -10.97 -16.21 -1.64
C SER A 129 -11.17 -14.87 -0.94
N ILE A 130 -11.30 -14.87 0.39
CA ILE A 130 -11.52 -13.69 1.22
C ILE A 130 -10.34 -13.45 2.18
N ALA A 131 -10.01 -12.19 2.38
CA ALA A 131 -9.07 -11.76 3.41
C ALA A 131 -9.47 -10.39 3.95
N GLY A 132 -9.02 -10.05 5.16
CA GLY A 132 -9.39 -8.79 5.79
C GLY A 132 -9.14 -8.77 7.29
N ARG A 133 -10.03 -8.10 8.01
CA ARG A 133 -10.04 -8.06 9.48
C ARG A 133 -11.40 -8.39 10.05
N ALA A 134 -11.42 -9.03 11.21
CA ALA A 134 -12.59 -9.22 12.04
C ALA A 134 -12.40 -8.51 13.38
N MET A 135 -13.48 -7.91 13.89
CA MET A 135 -13.55 -7.40 15.25
C MET A 135 -14.14 -8.49 16.13
N VAL A 136 -13.34 -8.99 17.06
CA VAL A 136 -13.65 -10.17 17.88
C VAL A 136 -13.78 -9.75 19.33
N ARG A 137 -14.87 -10.17 19.98
CA ARG A 137 -15.04 -10.04 21.42
C ARG A 137 -14.21 -11.10 22.13
N THR A 138 -13.31 -10.68 23.01
CA THR A 138 -12.49 -11.61 23.80
C THR A 138 -13.25 -12.09 25.04
N LYS A 139 -12.75 -13.17 25.65
CA LYS A 139 -13.32 -13.73 26.90
C LYS A 139 -13.34 -12.71 28.06
N ASP A 140 -12.44 -11.73 28.04
CA ASP A 140 -12.36 -10.66 29.04
C ASP A 140 -13.28 -9.48 28.74
N GLY A 141 -14.12 -9.57 27.70
CA GLY A 141 -15.08 -8.54 27.29
C GLY A 141 -14.53 -7.44 26.39
N ASN A 142 -13.22 -7.42 26.13
CA ASN A 142 -12.60 -6.48 25.19
C ASN A 142 -12.99 -6.82 23.75
N ILE A 143 -12.85 -5.84 22.85
CA ILE A 143 -13.02 -6.06 21.40
C ILE A 143 -11.68 -5.77 20.74
N GLU A 144 -11.14 -6.77 20.04
CA GLU A 144 -9.85 -6.67 19.37
C GLU A 144 -9.95 -6.98 17.88
N GLN A 145 -9.01 -6.45 17.11
CA GLN A 145 -8.90 -6.76 15.69
C GLN A 145 -8.09 -8.04 15.49
N ARG A 146 -8.57 -8.95 14.64
CA ARG A 146 -7.82 -10.11 14.15
C ARG A 146 -7.80 -10.12 12.63
N LEU A 147 -6.64 -10.42 12.05
CA LEU A 147 -6.52 -10.57 10.60
C LEU A 147 -7.04 -11.95 10.18
N VAL A 148 -7.72 -12.00 9.05
CA VAL A 148 -8.30 -13.21 8.48
C VAL A 148 -7.81 -13.34 7.06
N LYS A 149 -7.36 -14.54 6.69
CA LYS A 149 -7.00 -14.88 5.31
C LYS A 149 -7.31 -16.35 5.07
N VAL A 150 -8.36 -16.62 4.29
CA VAL A 150 -8.73 -18.00 3.92
C VAL A 150 -7.85 -18.47 2.76
N ASP A 151 -6.83 -19.30 3.02
CA ASP A 151 -5.83 -19.68 2.01
C ASP A 151 -6.27 -20.87 1.11
N ARG A 152 -7.51 -20.80 0.61
CA ARG A 152 -8.09 -21.75 -0.37
C ARG A 152 -9.21 -21.07 -1.17
N PRO A 153 -9.44 -21.46 -2.44
CA PRO A 153 -10.51 -20.84 -3.23
C PRO A 153 -11.89 -21.26 -2.71
N ILE A 154 -12.74 -20.26 -2.45
CA ILE A 154 -14.10 -20.43 -1.91
C ILE A 154 -15.14 -19.59 -2.66
N LEU A 155 -14.71 -18.78 -3.62
CA LEU A 155 -15.53 -17.87 -4.39
C LEU A 155 -15.16 -17.94 -5.88
N ARG A 156 -16.15 -17.76 -6.74
CA ARG A 156 -15.93 -17.60 -8.18
C ARG A 156 -17.00 -16.71 -8.80
N ILE A 157 -16.60 -15.85 -9.72
CA ILE A 157 -17.52 -15.04 -10.54
C ILE A 157 -17.54 -15.65 -11.94
N PRO A 158 -18.50 -16.52 -12.28
CA PRO A 158 -18.51 -17.19 -13.58
C PRO A 158 -18.93 -16.23 -14.69
N THR A 159 -18.31 -16.33 -15.87
CA THR A 159 -18.86 -15.70 -17.08
C THR A 159 -20.15 -16.39 -17.53
N LEU A 160 -21.03 -15.63 -18.18
CA LEU A 160 -22.13 -16.23 -18.93
C LEU A 160 -21.57 -16.91 -20.19
N ALA A 161 -22.01 -18.14 -20.47
CA ALA A 161 -21.57 -18.86 -21.64
C ALA A 161 -21.92 -18.09 -22.93
N ILE A 162 -20.95 -17.96 -23.84
CA ILE A 162 -21.08 -17.24 -25.13
C ILE A 162 -22.26 -17.73 -25.99
N HIS A 163 -22.70 -18.98 -25.81
CA HIS A 163 -23.84 -19.54 -26.53
C HIS A 163 -25.18 -18.89 -26.15
N LEU A 164 -25.27 -18.33 -24.94
CA LEU A 164 -26.47 -17.70 -24.40
C LEU A 164 -26.49 -16.19 -24.62
N ASP A 165 -25.31 -15.58 -24.76
CA ASP A 165 -25.17 -14.16 -25.08
C ASP A 165 -23.90 -13.91 -25.91
N ARG A 166 -24.09 -13.59 -27.19
CA ARG A 166 -23.01 -13.31 -28.15
C ARG A 166 -22.75 -11.81 -28.22
N GLN A 167 -22.17 -11.25 -27.15
CA GLN A 167 -21.75 -9.85 -27.16
C GLN A 167 -20.40 -9.69 -27.87
N GLU A 168 -20.27 -8.68 -28.72
CA GLU A 168 -18.97 -8.29 -29.28
C GLU A 168 -18.03 -7.71 -28.21
N ASN A 169 -18.60 -6.95 -27.28
CA ASN A 169 -17.89 -6.36 -26.14
C ASN A 169 -18.42 -7.00 -24.85
N PHE A 170 -17.54 -7.50 -24.00
CA PHE A 170 -17.95 -8.07 -22.71
C PHE A 170 -18.44 -6.96 -21.76
N GLN A 171 -19.76 -6.82 -21.66
CA GLN A 171 -20.43 -5.86 -20.79
C GLN A 171 -21.25 -6.60 -19.73
N PHE A 172 -21.18 -6.08 -18.50
CA PHE A 172 -21.94 -6.63 -17.39
C PHE A 172 -22.30 -5.53 -16.39
N ASN A 173 -23.39 -5.76 -15.69
CA ASN A 173 -23.85 -4.91 -14.60
C ASN A 173 -23.08 -5.24 -13.31
N LYS A 174 -22.44 -4.24 -12.72
CA LYS A 174 -21.61 -4.41 -11.52
C LYS A 174 -22.40 -4.81 -10.26
N GLU A 175 -23.71 -4.55 -10.22
CA GLU A 175 -24.57 -4.90 -9.08
C GLU A 175 -25.16 -6.29 -9.23
N THR A 176 -25.59 -6.69 -10.43
CA THR A 176 -26.34 -7.95 -10.60
C THR A 176 -25.52 -9.10 -11.16
N GLN A 177 -24.36 -8.83 -11.79
CA GLN A 177 -23.57 -9.83 -12.51
C GLN A 177 -22.13 -9.98 -11.99
N LEU A 178 -21.77 -9.30 -10.89
CA LEU A 178 -20.43 -9.36 -10.29
C LEU A 178 -20.38 -10.13 -8.96
N PHE A 179 -21.51 -10.64 -8.47
CA PHE A 179 -21.55 -11.36 -7.21
C PHE A 179 -21.02 -12.79 -7.37
N PRO A 180 -19.97 -13.17 -6.62
CA PRO A 180 -19.44 -14.52 -6.68
C PRO A 180 -20.44 -15.54 -6.14
N ILE A 181 -20.43 -16.73 -6.75
CA ILE A 181 -20.97 -17.95 -6.14
C ILE A 181 -19.98 -18.46 -5.09
N THR A 182 -20.50 -19.01 -3.99
CA THR A 182 -19.70 -19.60 -2.90
C THR A 182 -20.04 -21.07 -2.61
N GLY A 183 -21.18 -21.53 -3.12
CA GLY A 183 -21.62 -22.90 -2.92
C GLY A 183 -23.01 -23.17 -3.51
N LEU A 184 -23.48 -24.40 -3.35
CA LEU A 184 -24.83 -24.81 -3.73
C LEU A 184 -25.70 -24.91 -2.48
N VAL A 185 -26.96 -24.50 -2.60
CA VAL A 185 -27.96 -24.60 -1.53
C VAL A 185 -28.11 -26.05 -1.06
N ALA A 186 -28.15 -27.01 -1.98
CA ALA A 186 -28.26 -28.43 -1.65
C ALA A 186 -27.05 -28.96 -0.87
N ALA A 187 -25.85 -28.50 -1.19
CA ALA A 187 -24.64 -28.90 -0.46
C ALA A 187 -24.62 -28.32 0.96
N GLU A 188 -25.07 -27.08 1.13
CA GLU A 188 -25.19 -26.45 2.45
C GLU A 188 -26.25 -27.13 3.32
N LEU A 189 -27.41 -27.51 2.75
CA LEU A 189 -28.42 -28.30 3.47
C LEU A 189 -27.87 -29.67 3.91
N ASN A 190 -27.07 -30.33 3.07
CA ASN A 190 -26.41 -31.58 3.44
C ASN A 190 -25.37 -31.38 4.56
N ARG A 191 -24.63 -30.26 4.56
CA ARG A 191 -23.64 -29.91 5.60
C ARG A 191 -24.30 -29.74 6.96
N GLN A 192 -25.46 -29.07 6.99
CA GLN A 192 -26.25 -28.86 8.22
C GLN A 192 -26.90 -30.16 8.72
N GLY A 193 -26.99 -31.17 7.85
CA GLY A 193 -27.72 -32.42 8.09
C GLY A 193 -29.21 -32.27 7.80
N LYS A 194 -29.94 -33.40 7.69
CA LYS A 194 -31.41 -33.38 7.76
C LYS A 194 -31.80 -32.98 9.19
N THR A 195 -31.90 -31.69 9.47
CA THR A 195 -32.80 -31.25 10.54
C THR A 195 -34.22 -31.51 10.04
N GLU A 196 -34.74 -32.70 10.36
CA GLU A 196 -36.18 -32.89 10.49
C GLU A 196 -36.70 -31.86 11.49
N GLU A 197 -37.83 -31.27 11.14
CA GLU A 197 -38.48 -30.15 11.83
C GLU A 197 -37.72 -28.82 11.70
N THR A 198 -37.97 -28.10 10.59
CA THR A 198 -38.41 -26.72 10.73
C THR A 198 -39.54 -26.72 11.74
N LYS A 199 -39.21 -26.60 13.03
CA LYS A 199 -40.06 -25.86 13.94
C LYS A 199 -40.39 -24.59 13.18
N GLU A 200 -41.69 -24.39 13.02
CA GLU A 200 -42.29 -23.15 12.57
C GLU A 200 -41.43 -22.00 13.07
N GLU A 201 -41.29 -20.96 12.25
CA GLU A 201 -40.99 -19.63 12.75
C GLU A 201 -41.99 -19.34 13.88
N THR A 202 -41.70 -19.79 15.10
CA THR A 202 -42.33 -19.26 16.28
C THR A 202 -41.87 -17.83 16.27
N LYS A 203 -42.82 -16.98 15.93
CA LYS A 203 -42.95 -15.66 16.51
C LYS A 203 -43.00 -15.81 18.03
N ASP A 204 -41.89 -16.21 18.63
CA ASP A 204 -41.59 -15.94 20.03
C ASP A 204 -40.93 -14.55 20.05
N ALA A 205 -41.75 -13.56 19.72
CA ALA A 205 -41.71 -12.34 20.51
C ALA A 205 -42.09 -12.80 21.91
N ASP A 206 -41.11 -12.86 22.82
CA ASP A 206 -41.23 -13.08 24.28
C ASP A 206 -40.21 -14.10 24.87
N ALA A 207 -39.03 -14.25 24.28
CA ALA A 207 -37.82 -14.45 25.09
C ALA A 207 -37.18 -13.07 25.30
N GLU A 208 -36.80 -12.74 26.54
CA GLU A 208 -36.02 -11.54 26.91
C GLU A 208 -34.66 -11.56 26.18
N GLY A 209 -34.66 -11.30 24.87
CA GLY A 209 -33.46 -11.19 24.08
C GLY A 209 -32.73 -9.92 24.49
N SER A 210 -31.44 -10.05 24.81
CA SER A 210 -30.57 -8.89 24.97
C SER A 210 -30.72 -7.99 23.73
N PHE A 211 -30.84 -6.68 23.95
CA PHE A 211 -30.93 -5.72 22.86
C PHE A 211 -29.67 -5.81 21.98
N GLU A 212 -29.86 -6.12 20.70
CA GLU A 212 -28.79 -6.11 19.69
C GLU A 212 -28.98 -4.91 18.75
N PRO A 213 -27.94 -4.07 18.54
CA PRO A 213 -28.06 -2.88 17.71
C PRO A 213 -28.14 -3.18 16.20
N LEU A 214 -27.71 -4.37 15.77
CA LEU A 214 -27.77 -4.85 14.39
C LEU A 214 -28.11 -6.35 14.38
N ALA A 215 -28.64 -6.84 13.27
CA ALA A 215 -28.76 -8.28 13.07
C ALA A 215 -27.39 -8.97 13.17
N ALA A 216 -27.33 -10.12 13.85
CA ALA A 216 -26.11 -10.89 14.03
C ALA A 216 -25.41 -11.16 12.68
N PRO A 217 -24.06 -11.27 12.63
CA PRO A 217 -23.35 -11.54 11.39
C PRO A 217 -23.86 -12.78 10.64
N THR A 218 -24.27 -13.83 11.35
CA THR A 218 -24.84 -15.06 10.78
C THR A 218 -26.22 -14.87 10.11
N ALA A 219 -26.93 -13.78 10.41
CA ALA A 219 -28.16 -13.39 9.72
C ALA A 219 -27.87 -12.49 8.50
N ARG A 220 -26.85 -11.62 8.58
CA ARG A 220 -26.45 -10.70 7.50
C ARG A 220 -25.65 -11.39 6.39
N HIS A 221 -24.97 -12.47 6.72
CA HIS A 221 -24.08 -13.25 5.85
C HIS A 221 -24.50 -14.72 5.84
N HIS A 222 -23.98 -15.53 4.92
CA HIS A 222 -24.16 -16.98 5.02
C HIS A 222 -23.47 -17.50 6.30
N PRO A 223 -24.13 -18.25 7.19
CA PRO A 223 -23.56 -18.69 8.46
C PRO A 223 -22.19 -19.37 8.29
N TYR A 224 -22.05 -20.23 7.28
CA TYR A 224 -20.79 -20.93 7.04
C TYR A 224 -19.62 -20.00 6.67
N ILE A 225 -19.88 -18.85 6.06
CA ILE A 225 -18.83 -17.84 5.82
C ILE A 225 -18.37 -17.22 7.15
N VAL A 226 -19.31 -16.97 8.06
CA VAL A 226 -18.98 -16.44 9.40
C VAL A 226 -18.19 -17.47 10.20
N ASP A 227 -18.55 -18.76 10.12
CA ASP A 227 -17.79 -19.85 10.74
C ASP A 227 -16.34 -19.89 10.24
N ILE A 228 -16.14 -19.80 8.91
CA ILE A 228 -14.79 -19.77 8.30
C ILE A 228 -14.01 -18.54 8.77
N ILE A 229 -14.65 -17.36 8.82
CA ILE A 229 -14.01 -16.13 9.32
C ILE A 229 -13.60 -16.30 10.79
N ALA A 230 -14.46 -16.90 11.60
CA ALA A 230 -14.20 -17.15 13.02
C ALA A 230 -13.06 -18.14 13.24
N GLU A 231 -13.04 -19.24 12.47
CA GLU A 231 -11.96 -20.23 12.48
C GLU A 231 -10.60 -19.58 12.17
N GLU A 232 -10.50 -18.82 11.08
CA GLU A 232 -9.27 -18.10 10.71
C GLU A 232 -8.89 -17.01 11.72
N ALA A 233 -9.88 -16.40 12.38
CA ALA A 233 -9.65 -15.45 13.46
C ALA A 233 -9.30 -16.15 14.79
N GLY A 234 -9.38 -17.48 14.90
CA GLY A 234 -9.20 -18.22 16.15
C GLY A 234 -10.25 -17.88 17.22
N ALA A 235 -11.50 -17.70 16.80
CA ALA A 235 -12.64 -17.30 17.62
C ALA A 235 -13.89 -18.15 17.33
N GLU A 236 -14.91 -18.05 18.17
CA GLU A 236 -16.23 -18.63 17.86
C GLU A 236 -17.04 -17.68 16.98
N ALA A 237 -17.99 -18.20 16.18
CA ALA A 237 -18.84 -17.37 15.32
C ALA A 237 -19.67 -16.33 16.11
N SER A 238 -20.03 -16.66 17.36
CA SER A 238 -20.73 -15.74 18.28
C SER A 238 -19.84 -14.60 18.80
N ASP A 239 -18.52 -14.74 18.75
CA ASP A 239 -17.57 -13.72 19.20
C ASP A 239 -17.28 -12.68 18.11
N ILE A 240 -17.68 -12.96 16.87
CA ILE A 240 -17.54 -12.02 15.75
C ILE A 240 -18.55 -10.89 15.91
N VAL A 241 -18.04 -9.68 16.15
CA VAL A 241 -18.86 -8.47 16.25
C VAL A 241 -19.19 -7.94 14.85
N ASP A 242 -18.17 -7.75 14.03
CA ASP A 242 -18.29 -7.37 12.62
C ASP A 242 -16.95 -7.62 11.88
N PHE A 243 -16.94 -7.46 10.56
CA PHE A 243 -15.72 -7.64 9.77
C PHE A 243 -15.67 -6.78 8.51
N GLU A 244 -14.46 -6.56 8.02
CA GLU A 244 -14.17 -6.00 6.71
C GLU A 244 -13.37 -7.02 5.92
N MET A 245 -13.98 -7.58 4.87
CA MET A 245 -13.37 -8.60 4.03
C MET A 245 -13.37 -8.16 2.57
N VAL A 246 -12.27 -8.42 1.87
CA VAL A 246 -12.13 -8.22 0.42
C VAL A 246 -11.93 -9.57 -0.25
N LEU A 247 -12.31 -9.67 -1.51
CA LEU A 247 -11.99 -10.79 -2.37
C LEU A 247 -10.56 -10.63 -2.89
N TYR A 248 -9.83 -11.73 -3.02
CA TYR A 248 -8.51 -11.75 -3.64
C TYR A 248 -8.30 -13.01 -4.50
N ASP A 249 -7.46 -12.90 -5.53
CA ASP A 249 -7.02 -14.03 -6.37
C ASP A 249 -6.09 -14.95 -5.58
N THR A 250 -6.42 -16.25 -5.54
CA THR A 250 -5.60 -17.27 -4.86
C THR A 250 -4.38 -17.68 -5.68
N GLN A 251 -4.32 -17.33 -6.97
CA GLN A 251 -3.16 -17.57 -7.82
C GLN A 251 -1.96 -16.72 -7.35
N LYS A 252 -0.95 -17.37 -6.75
CA LYS A 252 0.27 -16.71 -6.25
C LYS A 252 0.96 -15.89 -7.33
N SER A 253 1.55 -14.76 -6.93
CA SER A 253 2.43 -13.95 -7.77
C SER A 253 3.69 -14.74 -8.12
N VAL A 254 4.17 -14.61 -9.36
CA VAL A 254 5.30 -15.37 -9.90
C VAL A 254 6.18 -14.51 -10.81
N ILE A 255 7.45 -14.89 -10.93
CA ILE A 255 8.33 -14.42 -11.99
C ILE A 255 8.00 -15.21 -13.26
N GLY A 256 7.95 -14.54 -14.40
CA GLY A 256 7.66 -15.13 -15.70
C GLY A 256 8.39 -14.41 -16.84
N GLY A 257 7.99 -14.71 -18.08
CA GLY A 257 8.73 -14.32 -19.27
C GLY A 257 9.74 -15.39 -19.68
N LEU A 258 10.21 -15.34 -20.94
CA LEU A 258 11.13 -16.36 -21.48
C LEU A 258 12.48 -16.36 -20.75
N ASN A 259 12.86 -15.23 -20.15
CA ASN A 259 14.12 -15.03 -19.45
C ASN A 259 13.93 -14.71 -17.96
N ASN A 260 12.74 -14.96 -17.40
CA ASN A 260 12.38 -14.59 -16.02
C ASN A 260 12.51 -13.08 -15.74
N GLU A 261 12.14 -12.25 -16.73
CA GLU A 261 12.30 -10.80 -16.71
C GLU A 261 11.02 -10.04 -16.32
N LEU A 262 9.90 -10.73 -16.15
CA LEU A 262 8.59 -10.15 -15.81
C LEU A 262 8.08 -10.64 -14.46
N ILE A 263 7.24 -9.83 -13.81
CA ILE A 263 6.45 -10.20 -12.65
C ILE A 263 4.99 -10.27 -13.06
N PHE A 264 4.30 -11.37 -12.73
CA PHE A 264 2.85 -11.50 -12.83
C PHE A 264 2.23 -11.54 -11.44
N SER A 265 1.49 -10.50 -11.07
CA SER A 265 1.01 -10.34 -9.69
C SER A 265 -0.29 -9.54 -9.63
N PRO A 266 -1.22 -9.84 -8.70
CA PRO A 266 -2.17 -8.85 -8.24
C PRO A 266 -1.44 -7.70 -7.53
N ARG A 267 -2.07 -6.52 -7.45
CA ARG A 267 -1.70 -5.44 -6.52
C ARG A 267 -0.25 -4.95 -6.66
N LEU A 268 0.34 -5.04 -7.85
CA LEU A 268 1.58 -4.29 -8.13
C LEU A 268 1.35 -2.81 -7.85
N ASP A 269 0.20 -2.32 -8.31
CA ASP A 269 -0.38 -1.06 -7.92
C ASP A 269 -1.07 -1.18 -6.54
N ASN A 270 -0.51 -0.66 -5.46
CA ASN A 270 0.83 -0.04 -5.36
C ASN A 270 1.73 -0.73 -4.32
N LEU A 271 1.51 -2.02 -4.08
CA LEU A 271 2.34 -2.78 -3.14
C LEU A 271 3.79 -2.88 -3.61
N MET A 272 4.08 -2.71 -4.91
CA MET A 272 5.47 -2.62 -5.39
C MET A 272 6.17 -1.38 -4.83
N MET A 273 5.58 -0.19 -4.91
CA MET A 273 6.25 1.01 -4.39
C MET A 273 6.19 1.08 -2.87
N THR A 274 5.14 0.54 -2.23
CA THR A 274 5.13 0.35 -0.77
C THR A 274 6.29 -0.55 -0.31
N TYR A 275 6.50 -1.69 -0.95
CA TYR A 275 7.64 -2.57 -0.67
C TYR A 275 8.98 -1.85 -0.91
N CYS A 276 9.14 -1.19 -2.05
CA CYS A 276 10.38 -0.50 -2.37
C CYS A 276 10.68 0.62 -1.37
N SER A 277 9.66 1.34 -0.90
CA SER A 277 9.79 2.38 0.13
C SER A 277 10.28 1.83 1.46
N VAL A 278 9.67 0.73 1.93
CA VAL A 278 10.07 0.03 3.16
C VAL A 278 11.51 -0.48 3.05
N GLU A 279 11.85 -1.21 1.98
CA GLU A 279 13.18 -1.78 1.81
C GLU A 279 14.25 -0.71 1.55
N GLY A 280 13.91 0.37 0.82
CA GLY A 280 14.81 1.52 0.62
C GLY A 280 15.16 2.20 1.95
N LEU A 281 14.17 2.43 2.82
CA LEU A 281 14.40 2.97 4.16
C LEU A 281 15.29 2.04 4.99
N ILE A 282 14.95 0.74 5.04
CA ILE A 282 15.72 -0.27 5.78
C ILE A 282 17.17 -0.35 5.28
N LYS A 283 17.36 -0.39 3.96
CA LYS A 283 18.68 -0.50 3.32
C LYS A 283 19.56 0.71 3.62
N SER A 284 18.99 1.91 3.62
CA SER A 284 19.69 3.15 3.96
C SER A 284 20.21 3.16 5.41
N LEU A 285 19.65 2.29 6.28
CA LEU A 285 19.97 2.16 7.70
C LEU A 285 20.74 0.86 8.02
N SER A 286 21.27 0.18 7.00
CA SER A 286 21.97 -1.11 7.15
C SER A 286 23.33 -0.97 7.83
N SER A 287 24.01 0.17 7.68
CA SER A 287 25.23 0.47 8.44
C SER A 287 24.87 0.87 9.89
N PRO A 288 25.57 0.32 10.91
CA PRO A 288 25.41 0.77 12.30
C PRO A 288 25.65 2.28 12.49
N SER A 289 26.51 2.88 11.66
CA SER A 289 26.85 4.30 11.70
C SER A 289 25.96 5.17 10.81
N ALA A 290 24.90 4.61 10.19
CA ALA A 290 24.10 5.30 9.17
C ALA A 290 23.49 6.62 9.67
N LEU A 291 23.15 6.71 10.97
CA LEU A 291 22.51 7.89 11.56
C LEU A 291 23.50 8.81 12.29
N GLU A 292 24.77 8.44 12.46
CA GLU A 292 25.74 9.21 13.28
C GLU A 292 26.03 10.60 12.71
N LYS A 293 26.03 10.71 11.38
CA LYS A 293 26.33 11.97 10.68
C LYS A 293 25.08 12.70 10.19
N ASP A 294 23.94 12.03 10.15
CA ASP A 294 22.68 12.57 9.64
C ASP A 294 22.15 13.66 10.57
N SER A 295 21.81 14.79 9.97
CA SER A 295 21.03 15.84 10.63
C SER A 295 19.55 15.82 10.22
N ILE A 296 19.14 14.89 9.37
CA ILE A 296 17.77 14.79 8.82
C ILE A 296 16.96 13.68 9.49
N ILE A 297 15.65 13.67 9.21
CA ILE A 297 14.82 12.47 9.43
C ILE A 297 14.60 11.80 8.07
N ARG A 298 14.76 10.48 8.02
CA ARG A 298 14.38 9.64 6.88
C ARG A 298 13.01 9.04 7.18
N LEU A 299 12.03 9.25 6.31
CA LEU A 299 10.63 8.88 6.58
C LEU A 299 9.98 8.22 5.38
N ILE A 300 9.15 7.21 5.64
CA ILE A 300 8.16 6.69 4.69
C ILE A 300 6.75 6.84 5.26
N ALA A 301 5.78 7.05 4.38
CA ALA A 301 4.36 7.02 4.70
C ALA A 301 3.60 6.24 3.63
N CYS A 302 3.05 5.08 3.99
CA CYS A 302 2.23 4.27 3.11
C CYS A 302 0.78 4.39 3.55
N PHE A 303 -0.05 5.00 2.70
CA PHE A 303 -1.44 5.35 3.00
C PHE A 303 -2.41 4.26 2.53
N ASP A 304 -3.59 4.23 3.11
CA ASP A 304 -4.75 3.50 2.61
C ASP A 304 -5.61 4.45 1.77
N HIS A 305 -6.61 3.92 1.07
CA HIS A 305 -7.64 4.71 0.41
C HIS A 305 -7.19 5.63 -0.73
N GLU A 306 -6.04 5.39 -1.35
CA GLU A 306 -5.62 6.17 -2.53
C GLU A 306 -6.61 6.00 -3.67
N GLU A 307 -7.02 4.76 -3.93
CA GLU A 307 -7.86 4.34 -5.05
C GLU A 307 -9.28 4.93 -5.04
N ILE A 308 -9.66 5.53 -3.92
CA ILE A 308 -10.96 6.17 -3.70
C ILE A 308 -10.83 7.68 -3.43
N GLY A 309 -9.65 8.27 -3.67
CA GLY A 309 -9.40 9.70 -3.59
C GLY A 309 -8.77 10.20 -2.28
N SER A 310 -8.29 9.29 -1.40
CA SER A 310 -7.51 9.59 -0.19
C SER A 310 -8.20 10.39 0.93
N GLN A 311 -9.44 10.86 0.75
CA GLN A 311 -10.14 11.72 1.69
C GLN A 311 -10.74 10.95 2.89
N THR A 312 -9.88 10.37 3.72
CA THR A 312 -10.26 9.59 4.92
C THR A 312 -9.26 9.81 6.05
N ALA A 313 -9.54 9.37 7.28
CA ALA A 313 -8.65 9.60 8.43
C ALA A 313 -7.24 8.98 8.29
N GLN A 314 -7.10 7.95 7.46
CA GLN A 314 -5.85 7.24 7.22
C GLN A 314 -5.29 7.43 5.79
N GLY A 315 -6.04 8.11 4.91
CA GLY A 315 -5.58 8.40 3.55
C GLY A 315 -4.58 9.55 3.48
N ALA A 316 -4.05 9.82 2.30
CA ALA A 316 -3.06 10.88 2.09
C ALA A 316 -3.65 12.29 2.21
N ASP A 317 -4.94 12.49 1.89
CA ASP A 317 -5.68 13.74 2.13
C ASP A 317 -6.25 13.77 3.56
N SER A 318 -5.36 13.53 4.51
CA SER A 318 -5.66 13.51 5.95
C SER A 318 -4.59 14.27 6.72
N ASN A 319 -4.82 14.45 8.02
CA ASN A 319 -3.81 15.02 8.89
C ASN A 319 -2.72 14.03 9.32
N LEU A 320 -2.70 12.77 8.84
CA LEU A 320 -1.76 11.74 9.30
C LEU A 320 -0.31 12.21 9.18
N LEU A 321 0.17 12.44 7.96
CA LEU A 321 1.55 12.86 7.74
C LEU A 321 1.83 14.28 8.28
N PRO A 322 0.97 15.30 8.07
CA PRO A 322 1.16 16.62 8.66
C PRO A 322 1.28 16.61 10.20
N ALA A 323 0.46 15.82 10.89
CA ALA A 323 0.52 15.72 12.35
C ALA A 323 1.77 14.99 12.83
N VAL A 324 2.21 13.94 12.12
CA VAL A 324 3.48 13.26 12.42
C VAL A 324 4.64 14.24 12.26
N ILE A 325 4.75 14.92 11.12
CA ILE A 325 5.84 15.88 10.86
C ILE A 325 5.84 16.99 11.92
N ARG A 326 4.70 17.58 12.25
CA ARG A 326 4.62 18.63 13.29
C ARG A 326 5.18 18.17 14.63
N ARG A 327 4.91 16.93 15.03
CA ARG A 327 5.45 16.34 16.27
C ARG A 327 6.95 16.04 16.17
N LEU A 328 7.43 15.66 14.99
CA LEU A 328 8.85 15.40 14.73
C LEU A 328 9.69 16.69 14.66
N SER A 329 9.13 17.77 14.09
CA SER A 329 9.79 19.06 13.91
C SER A 329 10.18 19.74 15.23
N VAL A 330 9.55 19.38 16.34
CA VAL A 330 9.84 19.95 17.67
C VAL A 330 10.58 18.98 18.59
N LEU A 331 11.12 17.88 18.05
CA LEU A 331 11.91 16.95 18.85
C LEU A 331 13.20 17.60 19.37
N PRO A 332 13.55 17.43 20.65
CA PRO A 332 14.76 18.01 21.20
C PRO A 332 16.01 17.44 20.52
N ALA A 333 17.03 18.28 20.37
CA ALA A 333 18.34 17.86 19.90
C ALA A 333 19.03 16.92 20.92
N SER A 334 20.01 16.13 20.49
CA SER A 334 20.75 15.27 21.43
C SER A 334 21.47 16.10 22.49
N GLU A 335 21.39 15.68 23.75
CA GLU A 335 22.13 16.28 24.87
C GLU A 335 23.63 16.00 24.71
N SER A 336 24.29 16.70 23.80
CA SER A 336 25.75 16.66 23.63
C SER A 336 26.45 17.95 24.05
N ASN A 337 25.70 18.98 24.48
CA ASN A 337 26.29 20.17 25.07
C ASN A 337 26.30 20.05 26.60
N SER A 338 27.51 19.80 27.10
CA SER A 338 27.94 19.94 28.50
C SER A 338 27.10 20.93 29.32
N ASP A 339 26.74 20.52 30.53
CA ASP A 339 26.10 21.25 31.64
C ASP A 339 26.77 22.58 32.10
N LYS A 340 27.50 23.31 31.24
CA LYS A 340 28.33 24.45 31.64
C LYS A 340 28.38 25.61 30.64
N SER A 341 27.23 26.08 30.18
CA SER A 341 27.13 27.46 29.68
C SER A 341 25.79 28.07 30.04
N TYR A 342 25.82 29.29 30.58
CA TYR A 342 24.66 30.09 30.95
C TYR A 342 23.84 30.59 29.73
N ASP A 343 24.24 30.21 28.50
CA ASP A 343 23.51 30.48 27.26
C ASP A 343 22.77 29.21 26.77
N LYS A 344 21.78 28.72 27.52
CA LYS A 344 20.72 27.90 26.90
C LYS A 344 19.80 28.87 26.15
N VAL A 345 20.19 29.28 24.95
CA VAL A 345 19.23 29.85 24.00
C VAL A 345 18.26 28.71 23.70
N GLU A 346 17.06 28.74 24.29
CA GLU A 346 15.97 27.88 23.86
C GLU A 346 15.83 28.10 22.36
N ALA A 347 16.08 27.04 21.58
CA ALA A 347 15.87 27.12 20.14
C ALA A 347 14.40 27.51 19.94
N ASP A 348 14.16 28.60 19.21
CA ASP A 348 12.79 29.01 18.89
C ASP A 348 12.14 27.92 18.03
N THR A 349 11.36 27.06 18.66
CA THR A 349 10.65 25.98 17.99
C THR A 349 9.30 26.41 17.45
N ALA A 350 8.88 27.67 17.66
CA ALA A 350 7.55 28.14 17.27
C ALA A 350 7.31 28.02 15.76
N THR A 351 8.37 28.13 14.95
CA THR A 351 8.34 28.01 13.48
C THR A 351 9.07 26.78 12.95
N ALA A 352 9.43 25.81 13.81
CA ALA A 352 10.26 24.67 13.42
C ALA A 352 9.56 23.77 12.40
N PHE A 353 8.22 23.64 12.47
CA PHE A 353 7.44 22.86 11.52
C PHE A 353 7.52 23.46 10.11
N GLU A 354 7.33 24.77 10.00
CA GLU A 354 7.37 25.52 8.74
C GLU A 354 8.79 25.50 8.14
N GLN A 355 9.83 25.69 8.97
CA GLN A 355 11.23 25.61 8.55
C GLN A 355 11.62 24.22 8.06
N THR A 356 11.20 23.17 8.78
CA THR A 356 11.40 21.78 8.38
C THR A 356 10.76 21.55 7.01
N LEU A 357 9.51 21.94 6.80
CA LEU A 357 8.80 21.66 5.53
C LEU A 357 9.40 22.40 4.34
N ALA A 358 9.83 23.65 4.52
CA ALA A 358 10.47 24.44 3.46
C ALA A 358 11.76 23.79 2.92
N THR A 359 12.46 23.04 3.77
CA THR A 359 13.70 22.34 3.43
C THR A 359 13.50 20.84 3.20
N SER A 360 12.26 20.32 3.32
CA SER A 360 11.94 18.90 3.13
C SER A 360 11.58 18.55 1.68
N PHE A 361 11.54 17.25 1.37
CA PHE A 361 11.21 16.74 0.05
C PHE A 361 10.43 15.44 0.14
N LEU A 362 9.36 15.34 -0.65
CA LEU A 362 8.52 14.15 -0.77
C LEU A 362 8.68 13.50 -2.15
N VAL A 363 9.11 12.24 -2.16
CA VAL A 363 8.94 11.36 -3.32
C VAL A 363 7.59 10.66 -3.19
N SER A 364 6.63 11.03 -4.03
CA SER A 364 5.36 10.32 -4.21
C SER A 364 5.59 9.12 -5.13
N ALA A 365 5.61 7.93 -4.54
CA ALA A 365 5.97 6.68 -5.16
C ALA A 365 4.70 5.86 -5.49
N ASP A 366 4.36 5.84 -6.76
CA ASP A 366 3.20 5.16 -7.30
C ASP A 366 3.47 4.72 -8.74
N MET A 367 3.00 3.53 -9.12
CA MET A 367 3.30 2.85 -10.37
C MET A 367 3.12 3.74 -11.61
N ALA A 368 3.82 3.38 -12.68
CA ALA A 368 3.81 4.11 -13.95
C ALA A 368 3.33 3.21 -15.10
N HIS A 369 2.82 3.81 -16.18
CA HIS A 369 2.38 3.05 -17.34
C HIS A 369 3.55 2.73 -18.26
N SER A 370 3.95 1.44 -18.31
CA SER A 370 4.84 0.94 -19.36
C SER A 370 4.14 1.07 -20.72
N VAL A 371 4.91 1.27 -21.79
CA VAL A 371 4.43 1.22 -23.17
C VAL A 371 3.78 -0.14 -23.45
N HIS A 372 2.52 -0.11 -23.88
CA HIS A 372 1.80 -1.33 -24.25
C HIS A 372 2.02 -1.64 -25.73
N PRO A 373 2.61 -2.81 -26.09
CA PRO A 373 2.99 -3.10 -27.48
C PRO A 373 1.79 -3.20 -28.44
N ASN A 374 0.62 -3.61 -27.92
CA ASN A 374 -0.62 -3.68 -28.72
C ASN A 374 -1.40 -2.35 -28.77
N TYR A 375 -1.03 -1.33 -27.98
CA TYR A 375 -1.69 -0.02 -27.96
C TYR A 375 -0.69 1.15 -28.01
N PRO A 376 0.33 1.13 -28.89
CA PRO A 376 1.41 2.11 -28.88
C PRO A 376 0.92 3.53 -29.16
N ALA A 377 -0.20 3.68 -29.87
CA ALA A 377 -0.80 4.98 -30.20
C ALA A 377 -1.35 5.74 -28.99
N LYS A 378 -1.52 5.08 -27.83
CA LYS A 378 -2.00 5.71 -26.59
C LYS A 378 -0.93 6.51 -25.85
N TYR A 379 0.35 6.38 -26.22
CA TYR A 379 1.46 7.02 -25.54
C TYR A 379 1.90 8.29 -26.27
N GLU A 380 2.50 9.22 -25.52
CA GLU A 380 3.28 10.29 -26.14
C GLU A 380 4.53 9.65 -26.78
N SER A 381 4.89 10.10 -27.98
CA SER A 381 5.88 9.46 -28.84
C SER A 381 7.29 9.37 -28.25
N GLN A 382 7.69 10.31 -27.39
CA GLN A 382 9.00 10.42 -26.76
C GLN A 382 9.01 10.07 -25.26
N HIS A 383 7.85 9.80 -24.67
CA HIS A 383 7.71 9.49 -23.24
C HIS A 383 7.04 8.12 -23.07
N ARG A 384 7.80 7.08 -23.43
CA ARG A 384 7.33 5.68 -23.54
C ARG A 384 8.12 4.79 -22.58
N PRO A 385 7.77 4.76 -21.28
CA PRO A 385 8.50 3.95 -20.32
C PRO A 385 8.52 2.48 -20.70
N GLU A 386 9.62 1.80 -20.47
CA GLU A 386 9.79 0.37 -20.72
C GLU A 386 10.12 -0.35 -19.42
N MET A 387 9.54 -1.54 -19.23
CA MET A 387 9.90 -2.42 -18.12
C MET A 387 11.39 -2.77 -18.13
N ASN A 388 11.97 -2.92 -16.95
CA ASN A 388 13.37 -3.20 -16.67
C ASN A 388 14.36 -2.10 -17.12
N LYS A 389 13.89 -0.91 -17.46
CA LYS A 389 14.72 0.25 -17.83
C LYS A 389 14.80 1.32 -16.74
N GLY A 390 14.37 0.99 -15.53
CA GLY A 390 14.46 1.86 -14.37
C GLY A 390 13.18 2.63 -14.06
N THR A 391 13.16 3.23 -12.89
CA THR A 391 12.02 3.94 -12.33
C THR A 391 11.66 5.17 -13.16
N VAL A 392 10.37 5.45 -13.30
CA VAL A 392 9.83 6.48 -14.18
C VAL A 392 9.46 7.73 -13.38
N ILE A 393 10.02 8.88 -13.73
CA ILE A 393 9.56 10.18 -13.23
C ILE A 393 8.31 10.60 -14.01
N LYS A 394 7.22 10.88 -13.29
CA LYS A 394 5.91 11.23 -13.86
C LYS A 394 5.73 12.75 -13.85
N ILE A 395 5.42 13.34 -15.00
CA ILE A 395 5.31 14.80 -15.19
C ILE A 395 3.94 15.14 -15.76
N ASN A 396 3.28 16.16 -15.22
CA ASN A 396 2.06 16.70 -15.79
C ASN A 396 1.91 18.20 -15.46
N ALA A 397 1.84 19.04 -16.49
CA ALA A 397 1.78 20.49 -16.30
C ALA A 397 0.52 20.99 -15.56
N ASN A 398 -0.56 20.20 -15.53
CA ASN A 398 -1.78 20.50 -14.78
C ASN A 398 -1.73 19.97 -13.34
N ALA A 399 -0.54 19.67 -12.82
CA ALA A 399 -0.30 19.18 -11.46
C ALA A 399 -1.11 17.91 -11.09
N ARG A 400 -1.37 17.03 -12.07
CA ARG A 400 -1.79 15.64 -11.80
C ARG A 400 -0.68 14.81 -11.15
N TYR A 401 0.55 15.26 -11.37
CA TYR A 401 1.77 14.87 -10.68
C TYR A 401 2.42 16.17 -10.18
N ALA A 402 2.97 16.19 -8.97
CA ALA A 402 3.57 17.37 -8.34
C ALA A 402 4.98 17.70 -8.87
N THR A 403 5.54 16.83 -9.69
CA THR A 403 6.91 16.91 -10.23
C THR A 403 7.22 18.23 -10.92
N ASN A 404 8.35 18.83 -10.53
CA ASN A 404 8.96 19.98 -11.20
C ASN A 404 10.49 19.80 -11.35
N THR A 405 11.14 20.71 -12.08
CA THR A 405 12.56 20.60 -12.46
C THR A 405 13.52 20.43 -11.27
N PRO A 406 13.40 21.19 -10.16
CA PRO A 406 14.29 20.99 -9.01
C PRO A 406 14.21 19.58 -8.43
N GLY A 407 13.00 19.00 -8.36
CA GLY A 407 12.82 17.61 -7.95
C GLY A 407 13.44 16.62 -8.92
N ILE A 408 13.30 16.85 -10.24
CA ILE A 408 13.91 16.01 -11.27
C ILE A 408 15.44 15.99 -11.10
N VAL A 409 16.06 17.15 -10.93
CA VAL A 409 17.52 17.26 -10.75
C VAL A 409 17.97 16.56 -9.48
N LEU A 410 17.25 16.75 -8.36
CA LEU A 410 17.54 16.07 -7.09
C LEU A 410 17.56 14.56 -7.26
N LEU A 411 16.53 14.01 -7.89
CA LEU A 411 16.41 12.57 -8.08
C LEU A 411 17.45 12.04 -9.09
N GLN A 412 17.79 12.81 -10.13
CA GLN A 412 18.86 12.44 -11.05
C GLN A 412 20.21 12.34 -10.34
N GLU A 413 20.55 13.28 -9.44
CA GLU A 413 21.79 13.20 -8.66
C GLU A 413 21.77 12.03 -7.68
N ALA A 414 20.64 11.74 -7.03
CA ALA A 414 20.50 10.54 -6.22
C ALA A 414 20.68 9.27 -7.06
N ALA A 415 20.04 9.18 -8.22
CA ALA A 415 20.15 8.02 -9.11
C ALA A 415 21.58 7.77 -9.60
N ARG A 416 22.37 8.82 -9.85
CA ARG A 416 23.80 8.67 -10.22
C ARG A 416 24.65 8.09 -9.09
N ARG A 417 24.32 8.41 -7.84
CA ARG A 417 25.04 7.93 -6.64
C ARG A 417 24.55 6.57 -6.16
N ALA A 418 23.41 6.10 -6.68
CA ALA A 418 22.85 4.83 -6.28
C ALA A 418 23.77 3.66 -6.61
N LYS A 419 23.73 2.63 -5.75
CA LYS A 419 24.41 1.36 -6.03
C LYS A 419 23.80 0.77 -7.30
N PRO A 420 24.61 0.31 -8.27
CA PRO A 420 24.08 -0.30 -9.48
C PRO A 420 23.30 -1.57 -9.12
N ALA A 421 22.19 -1.79 -9.83
CA ALA A 421 21.47 -3.05 -9.74
C ALA A 421 22.24 -4.17 -10.46
N SER A 422 21.91 -5.42 -10.12
CA SER A 422 22.50 -6.60 -10.74
C SER A 422 22.19 -6.73 -12.24
N TYR A 423 21.08 -6.12 -12.68
CA TYR A 423 20.74 -5.90 -14.08
C TYR A 423 20.91 -4.42 -14.41
N ASN A 424 21.63 -4.09 -15.48
CA ASN A 424 21.67 -2.75 -16.03
C ASN A 424 21.94 -2.83 -17.53
N LEU A 425 21.12 -2.13 -18.33
CA LEU A 425 21.33 -2.00 -19.78
C LEU A 425 22.38 -0.95 -20.13
N SER A 426 22.66 -0.02 -19.21
CA SER A 426 23.69 0.99 -19.37
C SER A 426 25.08 0.36 -19.30
N SER A 427 26.01 0.84 -20.13
CA SER A 427 27.44 0.50 -20.03
C SER A 427 28.12 1.16 -18.83
N THR A 428 27.44 2.09 -18.14
CA THR A 428 27.95 2.72 -16.92
C THR A 428 27.88 1.75 -15.74
N LYS A 429 29.00 1.61 -15.01
CA LYS A 429 29.09 0.73 -13.83
C LYS A 429 28.53 1.37 -12.55
N GLU A 430 27.91 2.53 -12.66
CA GLU A 430 27.47 3.36 -11.54
C GLU A 430 26.03 3.83 -11.76
N GLY A 431 25.31 3.99 -10.66
CA GLY A 431 23.95 4.51 -10.64
C GLY A 431 22.86 3.52 -11.05
N VAL A 432 21.63 4.01 -11.00
CA VAL A 432 20.43 3.34 -11.53
C VAL A 432 19.79 4.20 -12.62
N PRO A 433 19.21 3.57 -13.67
CA PRO A 433 18.55 4.32 -14.74
C PRO A 433 17.22 4.93 -14.28
N LEU A 434 16.85 6.04 -14.93
CA LEU A 434 15.57 6.71 -14.79
C LEU A 434 14.92 6.90 -16.16
N GLN A 435 13.60 6.96 -16.19
CA GLN A 435 12.80 7.26 -17.38
C GLN A 435 11.89 8.46 -17.12
N LEU A 436 11.33 9.05 -18.19
CA LEU A 436 10.37 10.15 -18.10
C LEU A 436 9.03 9.74 -18.70
N PHE A 437 7.95 10.17 -18.06
CA PHE A 437 6.59 9.96 -18.53
C PHE A 437 5.76 11.25 -18.49
N VAL A 438 5.08 11.50 -19.60
CA VAL A 438 3.97 12.46 -19.70
C VAL A 438 2.90 11.82 -20.59
N VAL A 439 1.63 12.06 -20.26
CA VAL A 439 0.53 11.66 -21.12
C VAL A 439 0.46 12.53 -22.37
N ARG A 440 -0.22 12.01 -23.40
CA ARG A 440 -0.58 12.84 -24.57
C ARG A 440 -1.49 13.99 -24.15
N ASN A 441 -1.42 15.11 -24.86
CA ASN A 441 -2.26 16.29 -24.59
C ASN A 441 -3.77 16.01 -24.76
N ASP A 442 -4.14 15.02 -25.57
CA ASP A 442 -5.52 14.59 -25.84
C ASP A 442 -6.00 13.43 -24.94
N SER A 443 -5.25 13.10 -23.88
CA SER A 443 -5.58 12.06 -22.90
C SER A 443 -5.53 12.62 -21.48
N SER A 444 -6.52 12.28 -20.66
CA SER A 444 -6.44 12.48 -19.22
C SER A 444 -5.49 11.47 -18.57
N CYS A 445 -5.01 11.78 -17.37
CA CYS A 445 -4.36 10.84 -16.46
C CYS A 445 -5.03 10.90 -15.08
N GLY A 446 -4.85 9.85 -14.29
CA GLY A 446 -5.18 9.89 -12.86
C GLY A 446 -4.34 10.92 -12.12
N SER A 447 -4.73 11.20 -10.88
CA SER A 447 -3.87 11.91 -9.91
C SER A 447 -3.19 10.86 -9.02
N THR A 448 -2.30 11.30 -8.14
CA THR A 448 -1.65 10.49 -7.10
C THR A 448 -1.78 11.17 -5.75
N ILE A 449 -1.18 10.59 -4.70
CA ILE A 449 -0.98 11.25 -3.40
C ILE A 449 -0.07 12.49 -3.45
N GLY A 450 0.73 12.66 -4.51
CA GLY A 450 1.76 13.70 -4.60
C GLY A 450 1.17 15.12 -4.55
N PRO A 451 0.28 15.51 -5.47
CA PRO A 451 -0.33 16.83 -5.47
C PRO A 451 -1.07 17.19 -4.17
N MET A 452 -1.82 16.25 -3.57
CA MET A 452 -2.58 16.52 -2.34
C MET A 452 -1.64 16.75 -1.14
N LEU A 453 -0.60 15.94 -0.99
CA LEU A 453 0.38 16.09 0.09
C LEU A 453 1.24 17.34 -0.11
N SER A 454 1.63 17.63 -1.35
CA SER A 454 2.31 18.87 -1.73
C SER A 454 1.48 20.09 -1.32
N ALA A 455 0.18 20.11 -1.65
CA ALA A 455 -0.72 21.20 -1.28
C ALA A 455 -0.94 21.31 0.24
N ALA A 456 -1.09 20.17 0.94
CA ALA A 456 -1.36 20.15 2.38
C ALA A 456 -0.16 20.58 3.24
N MET A 457 1.07 20.32 2.76
CA MET A 457 2.30 20.56 3.52
C MET A 457 3.16 21.69 2.96
N GLY A 458 2.95 22.13 1.72
CA GLY A 458 3.84 23.07 1.03
C GLY A 458 5.24 22.51 0.76
N ALA A 459 5.43 21.19 0.87
CA ALA A 459 6.71 20.54 0.67
C ALA A 459 6.97 20.27 -0.83
N ARG A 460 8.22 20.46 -1.27
CA ARG A 460 8.64 20.07 -2.62
C ARG A 460 8.36 18.58 -2.82
N THR A 461 7.69 18.25 -3.92
CA THR A 461 7.22 16.89 -4.19
C THR A 461 7.53 16.48 -5.63
N LEU A 462 7.91 15.21 -5.82
CA LEU A 462 8.07 14.59 -7.13
C LEU A 462 7.32 13.26 -7.17
N ASP A 463 6.65 12.99 -8.28
CA ASP A 463 5.99 11.71 -8.54
C ASP A 463 6.85 10.80 -9.41
N LEU A 464 6.95 9.53 -8.99
CA LEU A 464 7.62 8.49 -9.74
C LEU A 464 7.00 7.12 -9.49
N GLY A 465 7.34 6.14 -10.32
CA GLY A 465 7.14 4.73 -9.99
C GLY A 465 7.67 3.78 -11.04
N ASN A 466 7.62 2.49 -10.73
CA ASN A 466 8.07 1.47 -11.65
C ASN A 466 7.03 1.27 -12.79
N PRO A 467 7.49 1.01 -14.02
CA PRO A 467 6.60 0.82 -15.15
C PRO A 467 5.89 -0.54 -15.07
N GLN A 468 4.59 -0.56 -15.33
CA GLN A 468 3.76 -1.77 -15.42
C GLN A 468 2.76 -1.73 -16.57
N LEU A 469 2.18 -2.88 -16.87
CA LEU A 469 1.03 -3.07 -17.76
C LEU A 469 -0.20 -3.51 -16.96
N SER A 470 -1.37 -3.29 -17.56
CA SER A 470 -2.66 -3.74 -17.04
C SER A 470 -2.99 -3.23 -15.63
N MET A 471 -2.59 -1.99 -15.32
CA MET A 471 -2.90 -1.31 -14.05
C MET A 471 -4.39 -1.43 -13.69
N HIS A 472 -4.66 -1.72 -12.41
CA HIS A 472 -5.99 -2.01 -11.84
C HIS A 472 -6.63 -3.35 -12.28
N SER A 473 -5.90 -4.22 -12.98
CA SER A 473 -6.30 -5.61 -13.20
C SER A 473 -6.19 -6.43 -11.91
N ILE A 474 -6.99 -7.49 -11.77
CA ILE A 474 -6.74 -8.48 -10.71
C ILE A 474 -5.36 -9.13 -10.84
N ARG A 475 -4.76 -9.09 -12.03
CA ARG A 475 -3.40 -9.56 -12.29
C ARG A 475 -2.69 -8.66 -13.29
N GLU A 476 -1.70 -7.95 -12.78
CA GLU A 476 -0.91 -6.93 -13.47
C GLU A 476 0.43 -7.51 -13.92
N THR A 477 1.21 -6.75 -14.69
CA THR A 477 2.52 -7.18 -15.17
C THR A 477 3.57 -6.08 -14.98
N GLY A 478 4.67 -6.38 -14.28
CA GLY A 478 5.77 -5.43 -14.04
C GLY A 478 7.13 -6.01 -14.43
N GLY A 479 8.18 -5.18 -14.41
CA GLY A 479 9.56 -5.61 -14.63
C GLY A 479 10.20 -6.22 -13.38
N ALA A 480 10.86 -7.38 -13.50
CA ALA A 480 11.54 -8.01 -12.37
C ALA A 480 12.74 -7.19 -11.86
N HIS A 481 13.45 -6.51 -12.76
CA HIS A 481 14.66 -5.74 -12.41
C HIS A 481 14.35 -4.33 -11.89
N ASP A 482 13.16 -3.80 -12.19
CA ASP A 482 12.75 -2.48 -11.70
C ASP A 482 12.61 -2.44 -10.17
N VAL A 483 12.36 -3.59 -9.52
CA VAL A 483 12.31 -3.70 -8.06
C VAL A 483 13.66 -3.34 -7.43
N GLU A 484 14.76 -3.91 -7.94
CA GLU A 484 16.11 -3.61 -7.43
C GLU A 484 16.51 -2.17 -7.75
N HIS A 485 16.17 -1.67 -8.95
CA HIS A 485 16.40 -0.28 -9.33
C HIS A 485 15.74 0.70 -8.35
N ALA A 486 14.45 0.51 -8.04
CA ALA A 486 13.70 1.38 -7.14
C ALA A 486 14.23 1.32 -5.70
N VAL A 487 14.51 0.11 -5.17
CA VAL A 487 15.08 -0.03 -3.82
C VAL A 487 16.44 0.67 -3.72
N ASN A 488 17.30 0.54 -4.73
CA ASN A 488 18.61 1.21 -4.76
C ASN A 488 18.49 2.73 -4.93
N LEU A 489 17.50 3.20 -5.69
CA LEU A 489 17.18 4.62 -5.83
C LEU A 489 16.76 5.22 -4.49
N PHE A 490 15.86 4.55 -3.76
CA PHE A 490 15.33 5.01 -2.49
C PHE A 490 16.36 4.97 -1.36
N ASP A 491 17.18 3.90 -1.32
CA ASP A 491 18.40 3.83 -0.50
C ASP A 491 19.27 5.08 -0.70
N SER A 492 19.60 5.37 -1.96
CA SER A 492 20.45 6.50 -2.32
C SER A 492 19.82 7.86 -2.02
N PHE A 493 18.52 8.03 -2.27
CA PHE A 493 17.79 9.25 -1.93
C PHE A 493 17.95 9.55 -0.43
N PHE A 494 17.66 8.57 0.45
CA PHE A 494 17.79 8.77 1.89
C PHE A 494 19.23 9.05 2.33
N GLU A 495 20.22 8.34 1.77
CA GLU A 495 21.64 8.53 2.13
C GLU A 495 22.19 9.90 1.68
N ASN A 496 21.70 10.45 0.57
CA ASN A 496 22.32 11.62 -0.08
C ASN A 496 21.49 12.91 0.01
N TYR A 497 20.23 12.83 0.48
CA TYR A 497 19.32 13.97 0.48
C TYR A 497 19.88 15.20 1.19
N GLU A 498 20.45 15.04 2.39
CA GLU A 498 20.98 16.17 3.19
C GLU A 498 22.04 16.99 2.43
N GLU A 499 22.89 16.32 1.65
CA GLU A 499 23.92 16.99 0.87
C GLU A 499 23.35 17.62 -0.42
N LEU A 500 22.44 16.91 -1.08
CA LEU A 500 21.86 17.33 -2.36
C LEU A 500 20.91 18.51 -2.21
N GLU A 501 20.09 18.52 -1.16
CA GLU A 501 19.13 19.57 -0.84
C GLU A 501 19.82 20.95 -0.81
N LYS A 502 20.95 21.05 -0.11
CA LYS A 502 21.76 22.29 0.04
C LYS A 502 22.39 22.77 -1.27
N LYS A 503 22.49 21.91 -2.28
CA LYS A 503 23.11 22.20 -3.58
C LYS A 503 22.10 22.66 -4.64
N ILE A 504 20.80 22.45 -4.42
CA ILE A 504 19.73 22.77 -5.37
C ILE A 504 19.04 24.05 -4.90
N ILE A 505 19.53 25.17 -5.42
CA ILE A 505 19.09 26.52 -5.05
C ILE A 505 18.03 26.98 -6.05
N VAL A 506 16.83 27.27 -5.57
CA VAL A 506 15.74 27.82 -6.38
C VAL A 506 15.02 29.02 -5.77
N ASP A 507 15.23 29.29 -4.48
CA ASP A 507 14.78 30.48 -3.74
C ASP A 507 15.74 30.76 -2.58
#